data_AF-A0A0L0NAQ0-F1
#
_entry.id   AF-A0A0L0NAQ0-F1
#
_cell.length_a   1.000
_cell.length_b   1.000
_cell.length_c   1.000
_cell.angle_alpha   90.00
_cell.angle_beta   90.00
_cell.angle_gamma   90.00
#
_symmetry.space_group_name_H-M   'P 1'
#
loop_
_entity.id
_entity.type
_entity.pdbx_description
1 polymer ?
#
loop_
_entity_poly.entity_id
_entity_poly.type
_entity_poly.pdbx_seq_one_letter_code
_entity_poly.pdbx_strand_id
1 'polypeptide(L)'
;MIYATNLEGSPYRHIFEINSAFEDVATSFTREFCSLLGLSAESPLYIAVTAGSIALPRLIKYTTYMKEKKTEWTTENELAFETPLPQSMVYHPIFVCPVSKEQTTEQNPAMMLPCGHVVCRDSLHKIAKGSRYKCPYCPTEGHLRDAMKITL
;
A
#
# COMPACT_ATOMS: atom_id res chain seq x y z
N MET A 1 -11.46 -11.47 -48.63
CA MET A 1 -10.88 -10.72 -47.49
C MET A 1 -9.73 -9.86 -48.02
N ILE A 2 -9.86 -8.53 -47.98
CA ILE A 2 -8.95 -7.58 -48.66
C ILE A 2 -7.53 -7.55 -48.07
N TYR A 3 -7.39 -7.82 -46.76
CA TYR A 3 -6.10 -7.77 -46.05
C TYR A 3 -5.49 -9.15 -45.75
N ALA A 4 -6.09 -10.24 -46.24
CA ALA A 4 -5.65 -11.60 -45.90
C ALA A 4 -4.23 -11.93 -46.41
N THR A 5 -3.81 -11.31 -47.50
CA THR A 5 -2.49 -11.51 -48.12
C THR A 5 -1.38 -10.66 -47.50
N ASN A 6 -1.73 -9.64 -46.70
CA ASN A 6 -0.77 -8.78 -45.99
C ASN A 6 -1.33 -8.33 -44.64
N LEU A 7 -1.32 -9.24 -43.67
CA LEU A 7 -1.77 -8.97 -42.31
C LEU A 7 -0.86 -7.98 -41.58
N GLU A 8 0.43 -7.96 -41.90
CA GLU A 8 1.41 -7.05 -41.28
C GLU A 8 1.19 -5.58 -41.65
N GLY A 9 0.72 -5.29 -42.88
CA GLY A 9 0.38 -3.94 -43.32
C GLY A 9 -1.10 -3.56 -43.08
N SER A 10 -1.86 -4.45 -42.45
CA SER A 10 -3.29 -4.24 -42.19
C SER A 10 -3.52 -3.23 -41.06
N PRO A 11 -4.55 -2.37 -41.15
CA PRO A 11 -4.97 -1.55 -40.00
C PRO A 11 -5.41 -2.40 -38.80
N TYR A 12 -5.70 -3.70 -39.02
CA TYR A 12 -6.09 -4.66 -37.99
C TYR A 12 -4.92 -5.48 -37.44
N ARG A 13 -3.66 -5.20 -37.81
CA ARG A 13 -2.47 -5.96 -37.39
C ARG A 13 -2.46 -6.27 -35.90
N HIS A 14 -2.72 -5.27 -35.06
CA HIS A 14 -2.75 -5.38 -33.59
C HIS A 14 -3.73 -6.44 -33.05
N ILE A 15 -4.81 -6.76 -33.77
CA ILE A 15 -5.77 -7.81 -33.37
C ILE A 15 -5.14 -9.20 -33.51
N PHE A 16 -4.20 -9.35 -34.45
CA PHE A 16 -3.54 -10.61 -34.76
C PHE A 16 -2.13 -10.71 -34.12
N GLU A 17 -1.70 -9.69 -33.38
CA GLU A 17 -0.46 -9.72 -32.59
C GLU A 17 -0.68 -10.55 -31.31
N ILE A 18 -0.67 -11.87 -31.48
CA ILE A 18 -0.95 -12.85 -30.42
C ILE A 18 0.31 -13.39 -29.73
N ASN A 19 1.49 -12.85 -30.04
CA ASN A 19 2.77 -13.39 -29.56
C ASN A 19 2.86 -13.45 -28.03
N SER A 20 2.32 -12.45 -27.32
CA SER A 20 2.20 -12.44 -25.85
C SER A 20 0.78 -12.65 -25.35
N ALA A 21 -0.23 -12.62 -26.23
CA ALA A 21 -1.64 -12.54 -25.81
C ALA A 21 -2.06 -13.71 -24.90
N PHE A 22 -1.57 -14.93 -25.15
CA PHE A 22 -1.87 -16.08 -24.30
C PHE A 22 -1.18 -15.99 -22.93
N GLU A 23 0.05 -15.47 -22.86
CA GLU A 23 0.78 -15.26 -21.61
C GLU A 23 0.13 -14.15 -20.77
N ASP A 24 -0.29 -13.07 -21.43
CA ASP A 24 -0.98 -11.94 -20.80
C ASP A 24 -2.33 -12.40 -20.21
N VAL A 25 -3.11 -13.17 -20.98
CA VAL A 25 -4.38 -13.74 -20.53
C VAL A 25 -4.17 -14.73 -19.38
N ALA A 26 -3.19 -15.63 -19.48
CA ALA A 26 -2.87 -16.56 -18.41
C ALA A 26 -2.50 -15.81 -17.12
N THR A 27 -1.64 -14.80 -17.22
CA THR A 27 -1.24 -13.95 -16.09
C THR A 27 -2.43 -13.24 -15.46
N SER A 28 -3.30 -12.65 -16.28
CA SER A 28 -4.52 -12.00 -15.79
C SER A 28 -5.45 -12.98 -15.08
N PHE A 29 -5.64 -14.18 -15.63
CA PHE A 29 -6.51 -15.20 -15.03
C PHE A 29 -5.95 -15.71 -13.70
N THR A 30 -4.64 -15.97 -13.63
CA THR A 30 -3.97 -16.34 -12.38
C THR A 30 -4.15 -15.26 -11.32
N ARG A 31 -3.99 -13.98 -11.67
CA ARG A 31 -4.14 -12.88 -10.72
C ARG A 31 -5.55 -12.80 -10.14
N GLU A 32 -6.58 -12.86 -10.99
CA GLU A 32 -7.97 -12.81 -10.54
C GLU A 32 -8.34 -14.04 -9.72
N PHE A 33 -7.87 -15.23 -10.11
CA PHE A 33 -8.09 -16.46 -9.35
C PHE A 33 -7.44 -16.42 -7.97
N CYS A 34 -6.19 -15.96 -7.88
CA CYS A 34 -5.50 -15.76 -6.61
C CYS A 34 -6.25 -14.75 -5.74
N SER A 35 -6.68 -13.61 -6.31
CA SER A 35 -7.45 -12.61 -5.59
C SER A 35 -8.77 -13.17 -5.04
N LEU A 36 -9.49 -13.97 -5.83
CA LEU A 36 -10.73 -14.63 -5.40
C LEU A 36 -10.50 -15.56 -4.19
N LEU A 37 -9.36 -16.22 -4.13
CA LEU A 37 -8.97 -17.09 -3.01
C LEU A 37 -8.33 -16.34 -1.83
N GLY A 38 -8.16 -15.02 -1.93
CA GLY A 38 -7.42 -14.23 -0.94
C GLY A 38 -5.92 -14.56 -0.91
N LEU A 39 -5.38 -15.08 -2.00
CA LEU A 39 -3.97 -15.40 -2.17
C LEU A 39 -3.26 -14.31 -2.97
N SER A 40 -1.96 -14.14 -2.71
CA SER A 40 -1.11 -13.30 -3.55
C SER A 40 -0.89 -13.95 -4.91
N ALA A 41 -1.03 -13.15 -5.98
CA ALA A 41 -0.67 -13.58 -7.34
C ALA A 41 0.85 -13.71 -7.53
N GLU A 42 1.62 -12.92 -6.77
CA GLU A 42 3.07 -12.99 -6.74
C GLU A 42 3.54 -13.92 -5.63
N SER A 43 4.65 -14.63 -5.87
CA SER A 43 5.23 -15.52 -4.87
C SER A 43 5.70 -14.73 -3.64
N PRO A 44 5.20 -15.05 -2.42
CA PRO A 44 5.64 -14.36 -1.20
C PRO A 44 7.15 -14.44 -0.98
N LEU A 45 7.78 -15.56 -1.34
CA LEU A 45 9.23 -15.72 -1.25
C LEU A 45 9.96 -14.79 -2.22
N TYR A 46 9.47 -14.68 -3.45
CA TYR A 46 10.04 -13.78 -4.45
C TYR A 46 9.98 -12.32 -3.98
N ILE A 47 8.83 -11.89 -3.45
CA ILE A 47 8.64 -10.53 -2.93
C ILE A 47 9.52 -10.27 -1.72
N ALA A 48 9.56 -11.20 -0.75
CA ALA A 48 10.40 -11.05 0.44
C ALA A 48 11.90 -10.96 0.09
N VAL A 49 12.40 -11.80 -0.81
CA VAL A 49 13.80 -11.79 -1.25
C VAL A 49 14.11 -10.51 -2.03
N THR A 50 13.21 -10.05 -2.90
CA THR A 50 13.41 -8.85 -3.71
C THR A 50 13.40 -7.59 -2.84
N ALA A 51 12.39 -7.43 -1.98
CA ALA A 51 12.32 -6.34 -1.01
C ALA A 51 13.53 -6.33 -0.05
N GLY A 52 13.92 -7.51 0.44
CA GLY A 52 15.12 -7.69 1.26
C GLY A 52 16.40 -7.29 0.53
N SER A 53 16.54 -7.66 -0.75
CA SER A 53 17.69 -7.27 -1.58
C SER A 53 17.77 -5.77 -1.80
N ILE A 54 16.63 -5.07 -1.89
CA ILE A 54 16.57 -3.60 -1.96
C ILE A 54 16.98 -2.96 -0.62
N ALA A 55 16.53 -3.52 0.50
CA ALA A 55 16.79 -2.99 1.84
C ALA A 55 18.23 -3.24 2.34
N LEU A 56 18.79 -4.41 2.02
CA LEU A 56 20.02 -4.93 2.61
C LEU A 56 21.24 -3.99 2.49
N PRO A 57 21.53 -3.36 1.33
CA PRO A 57 22.69 -2.46 1.22
C PRO A 57 22.60 -1.25 2.16
N ARG A 58 21.38 -0.74 2.40
CA ARG A 58 21.15 0.37 3.34
C ARG A 58 21.31 -0.11 4.78
N LEU A 59 20.79 -1.29 5.11
CA LEU A 59 20.92 -1.89 6.44
C LEU A 59 22.39 -2.14 6.81
N ILE A 60 23.21 -2.63 5.88
CA ILE A 60 24.65 -2.83 6.10
C ILE A 60 25.36 -1.51 6.41
N LYS A 61 25.08 -0.45 5.64
CA LYS A 61 25.64 0.89 5.89
C LYS A 61 25.22 1.43 7.26
N TYR A 62 23.94 1.31 7.59
CA TYR A 62 23.39 1.78 8.85
C TYR A 62 23.99 1.06 10.06
N THR A 63 24.09 -0.28 10.01
CA THR A 63 24.67 -1.09 11.09
C THR A 63 26.14 -0.79 11.32
N THR A 64 26.90 -0.51 10.25
CA THR A 64 28.31 -0.12 10.36
C THR A 64 28.45 1.24 11.06
N TYR A 65 27.65 2.23 10.66
CA TYR A 65 27.63 3.55 11.28
C TYR A 65 27.20 3.53 12.75
N MET A 66 26.18 2.73 13.10
CA MET A 66 25.74 2.56 14.50
C MET A 66 26.83 1.95 15.38
N LYS A 67 27.56 0.96 14.86
CA LYS A 67 28.71 0.34 15.55
C LYS A 67 29.83 1.34 15.81
N GLU A 68 30.14 2.21 14.85
CA GLU A 68 31.13 3.29 15.02
C GLU A 68 30.70 4.30 16.10
N LYS A 69 29.41 4.66 16.13
CA LYS A 69 28.86 5.62 17.09
C LYS A 69 28.55 5.04 18.48
N LYS A 70 28.70 3.72 18.67
CA LYS A 70 28.32 3.00 19.90
C LYS A 70 26.86 3.28 20.33
N THR A 71 25.98 3.45 19.34
CA THR A 71 24.55 3.67 19.55
C THR A 71 23.78 2.46 19.03
N GLU A 72 22.79 2.01 19.78
CA GLU A 72 21.93 0.89 19.39
C GLU A 72 20.54 1.38 19.00
N TRP A 73 19.94 0.71 18.02
CA TRP A 73 18.54 0.93 17.67
C TRP A 73 17.67 0.17 18.67
N THR A 74 16.74 0.89 19.32
CA THR A 74 15.97 0.36 20.46
C THR A 74 14.52 0.01 20.13
N THR A 75 14.06 0.24 18.89
CA THR A 75 12.67 -0.04 18.50
C THR A 75 12.55 -1.45 17.92
N GLU A 76 11.79 -2.32 18.57
CA GLU A 76 11.66 -3.74 18.17
C GLU A 76 10.83 -3.94 16.90
N ASN A 77 9.86 -3.06 16.62
CA ASN A 77 8.86 -3.27 15.57
C ASN A 77 9.02 -2.36 14.35
N GLU A 78 10.07 -1.55 14.29
CA GLU A 78 10.28 -0.58 13.22
C GLU A 78 11.71 -0.61 12.70
N LEU A 79 11.85 -0.40 11.39
CA LEU A 79 13.14 -0.16 10.77
C LEU A 79 13.59 1.27 11.06
N ALA A 80 14.90 1.46 11.22
CA ALA A 80 15.49 2.80 11.42
C ALA A 80 15.29 3.75 10.23
N PHE A 81 14.90 3.23 9.07
CA PHE A 81 14.63 4.00 7.87
C PHE A 81 13.62 3.27 6.97
N GLU A 82 12.96 4.03 6.12
CA GLU A 82 12.05 3.51 5.11
C GLU A 82 12.79 2.83 3.96
N THR A 83 12.33 1.65 3.57
CA THR A 83 12.85 0.94 2.39
C THR A 83 12.17 1.49 1.14
N PRO A 84 12.94 1.91 0.11
CA PRO A 84 12.41 2.56 -1.09
C PRO A 84 11.83 1.50 -2.04
N LEU A 85 10.77 0.82 -1.62
CA LEU A 85 10.12 -0.21 -2.42
C LEU A 85 9.42 0.41 -3.63
N PRO A 86 9.40 -0.27 -4.78
CA PRO A 86 8.58 0.15 -5.91
C PRO A 86 7.09 0.10 -5.53
N GLN A 87 6.26 0.93 -6.17
CA GLN A 87 4.82 1.01 -5.88
C GLN A 87 4.11 -0.35 -5.98
N SER A 88 4.57 -1.24 -6.86
CA SER A 88 4.04 -2.60 -7.01
C SER A 88 4.23 -3.49 -5.77
N MET A 89 5.17 -3.14 -4.88
CA MET A 89 5.45 -3.86 -3.63
C MET A 89 4.91 -3.13 -2.39
N VAL A 90 4.11 -2.07 -2.58
CA VAL A 90 3.46 -1.32 -1.49
C VAL A 90 1.99 -1.72 -1.47
N TYR A 91 1.69 -2.74 -0.68
CA TYR A 91 0.36 -3.36 -0.66
C TYR A 91 -0.64 -2.65 0.26
N HIS A 92 -0.16 -1.92 1.27
CA HIS A 92 -1.01 -1.22 2.23
C HIS A 92 -0.65 0.27 2.24
N PRO A 93 -1.61 1.18 1.99
CA PRO A 93 -1.42 2.59 2.20
C PRO A 93 -1.11 2.86 3.68
N ILE A 94 0.06 3.43 3.94
CA ILE A 94 0.41 3.93 5.26
C ILE A 94 -0.29 5.28 5.44
N PHE A 95 -1.17 5.38 6.43
CA PHE A 95 -1.75 6.65 6.84
C PHE A 95 -1.08 7.15 8.11
N VAL A 96 -0.57 8.38 8.08
CA VAL A 96 -0.05 9.09 9.24
C VAL A 96 -1.10 10.11 9.68
N CYS A 97 -1.56 10.01 10.92
CA CYS A 97 -2.57 10.92 11.43
C CYS A 97 -2.00 12.33 11.57
N PRO A 98 -2.65 13.37 11.02
CA PRO A 98 -2.20 14.77 11.15
C PRO A 98 -2.22 15.28 12.61
N VAL A 99 -3.04 14.68 13.47
CA VAL A 99 -3.33 15.16 14.83
C VAL A 99 -2.29 14.59 15.78
N SER A 100 -2.16 13.26 15.83
CA SER A 100 -1.16 12.60 16.67
C SER A 100 0.24 12.61 16.06
N LYS A 101 0.35 12.80 14.73
CA LYS A 101 1.61 12.63 13.96
C LYS A 101 2.16 11.20 14.05
N GLU A 102 1.27 10.24 14.30
CA GLU A 102 1.59 8.82 14.41
C GLU A 102 0.97 8.05 13.24
N GLN A 103 1.65 7.00 12.79
CA GLN A 103 1.14 6.05 11.81
C GLN A 103 -0.02 5.23 12.40
N THR A 104 -1.07 4.99 11.61
CA THR A 104 -2.16 4.11 12.02
C THR A 104 -1.74 2.65 12.05
N THR A 105 -2.27 1.93 13.03
CA THR A 105 -2.04 0.49 13.23
C THR A 105 -3.36 -0.27 13.20
N GLU A 106 -3.32 -1.60 13.26
CA GLU A 106 -4.54 -2.40 13.41
C GLU A 106 -5.32 -2.05 14.67
N GLN A 107 -4.60 -1.76 15.76
CA GLN A 107 -5.17 -1.36 17.03
C GLN A 107 -5.64 0.09 16.99
N ASN A 108 -4.96 1.01 16.29
CA ASN A 108 -5.37 2.42 16.13
C ASN A 108 -5.57 2.76 14.63
N PRO A 109 -6.66 2.28 14.02
CA PRO A 109 -6.84 2.35 12.57
C PRO A 109 -7.20 3.76 12.10
N ALA A 110 -7.07 3.98 10.80
CA ALA A 110 -7.58 5.16 10.12
C ALA A 110 -9.12 5.15 10.12
N MET A 111 -9.71 6.25 10.60
CA MET A 111 -11.15 6.49 10.66
C MET A 111 -11.52 7.61 9.68
N MET A 112 -12.39 7.29 8.73
CA MET A 112 -12.98 8.26 7.81
C MET A 112 -14.18 8.93 8.48
N LEU A 113 -14.14 10.26 8.54
CA LEU A 113 -15.23 11.09 9.02
C LEU A 113 -16.30 11.26 7.93
N PRO A 114 -17.56 11.60 8.25
CA PRO A 114 -18.62 11.87 7.27
C PRO A 114 -18.28 12.99 6.28
N CYS A 115 -17.38 13.90 6.64
CA CYS A 115 -16.87 14.94 5.75
C CYS A 115 -15.77 14.46 4.78
N GLY A 116 -15.40 13.18 4.81
CA GLY A 116 -14.37 12.57 3.96
C GLY A 116 -12.94 12.66 4.50
N HIS A 117 -12.66 13.49 5.50
CA HIS A 117 -11.34 13.57 6.12
C HIS A 117 -11.04 12.34 6.98
N VAL A 118 -9.76 12.01 7.12
CA VAL A 118 -9.30 10.81 7.82
C VAL A 118 -8.46 11.20 9.04
N VAL A 119 -8.69 10.54 10.17
CA VAL A 119 -7.90 10.68 11.41
C VAL A 119 -7.74 9.30 12.06
N CYS A 120 -6.73 9.07 12.91
CA CYS A 120 -6.66 7.80 13.64
C CYS A 120 -7.74 7.72 14.73
N ARG A 121 -8.18 6.50 15.06
CA ARG A 121 -9.24 6.23 16.04
C ARG A 121 -8.98 6.89 17.39
N ASP A 122 -7.76 6.79 17.90
CA ASP A 122 -7.43 7.34 19.22
C ASP A 122 -7.42 8.87 19.19
N SER A 123 -6.98 9.49 18.08
CA SER A 123 -7.11 10.94 17.89
C SER A 123 -8.58 11.35 17.82
N LEU A 124 -9.42 10.60 17.11
CA LEU A 124 -10.86 10.85 17.02
C LEU A 124 -11.52 10.80 18.41
N HIS A 125 -11.18 9.83 19.25
CA HIS A 125 -11.67 9.77 20.62
C HIS A 125 -11.15 10.91 21.50
N LYS A 126 -9.89 11.33 21.32
CA LYS A 126 -9.29 12.46 22.07
C LYS A 126 -9.94 13.80 21.72
N ILE A 127 -10.30 14.04 20.45
CA ILE A 127 -10.94 15.30 20.02
C ILE A 127 -12.45 15.32 20.26
N ALA A 128 -13.07 14.17 20.51
CA ALA A 128 -14.49 14.08 20.81
C ALA A 128 -14.81 14.61 22.22
N LYS A 129 -15.86 15.42 22.32
CA LYS A 129 -16.46 15.86 23.59
C LYS A 129 -17.75 15.07 23.80
N GLY A 130 -17.66 14.01 24.61
CA GLY A 130 -18.73 13.02 24.71
C GLY A 130 -18.84 12.24 23.41
N SER A 131 -19.97 12.35 22.71
CA SER A 131 -20.23 11.60 21.48
C SER A 131 -20.03 12.41 20.19
N ARG A 132 -19.78 13.73 20.30
CA ARG A 132 -19.60 14.66 19.18
C ARG A 132 -18.15 15.11 19.05
N TYR A 133 -17.72 15.39 17.82
CA TYR A 133 -16.39 15.94 17.53
C TYR A 133 -16.49 17.07 16.49
N LYS A 134 -15.42 17.86 16.39
CA LYS A 134 -15.20 18.80 15.28
C LYS A 134 -14.07 18.27 14.40
N CYS A 135 -14.23 18.30 13.09
CA CYS A 135 -13.16 17.90 12.19
C CYS A 135 -11.97 18.86 12.34
N PRO A 136 -10.72 18.35 12.44
CA PRO A 136 -9.54 19.22 12.53
C PRO A 136 -9.21 19.92 11.21
N TYR A 137 -9.75 19.45 10.08
CA TYR A 137 -9.46 19.97 8.74
C TYR A 137 -10.52 20.92 8.19
N CYS A 138 -11.76 20.83 8.69
CA CYS A 138 -12.90 21.57 8.15
C CYS A 138 -13.89 21.93 9.26
N PRO A 139 -14.79 22.91 9.06
CA PRO A 139 -15.71 23.36 10.11
C PRO A 139 -16.83 22.34 10.44
N THR A 140 -16.88 21.20 9.74
CA THR A 140 -17.93 20.19 9.93
C THR A 140 -17.79 19.48 11.27
N GLU A 141 -18.92 19.29 11.94
CA GLU A 141 -19.04 18.48 13.16
C GLU A 141 -19.70 17.14 12.85
N GLY A 142 -19.39 16.11 13.65
CA GLY A 142 -19.95 14.78 13.47
C GLY A 142 -20.09 14.02 14.78
N HIS A 143 -20.69 12.83 14.69
CA HIS A 143 -20.83 11.91 15.82
C HIS A 143 -19.86 10.73 15.66
N LEU A 144 -19.29 10.23 16.78
CA LEU A 144 -18.31 9.14 16.75
C LEU A 144 -18.79 7.89 16.01
N ARG A 145 -20.08 7.56 16.17
CA ARG A 145 -20.75 6.41 15.53
C ARG A 145 -20.82 6.50 14.00
N ASP A 146 -20.71 7.70 13.44
CA ASP A 146 -20.82 7.94 12.00
C ASP A 146 -19.43 7.86 11.32
N ALA A 147 -18.35 7.74 12.11
CA ALA A 147 -17.01 7.54 11.58
C ALA A 147 -16.81 6.07 11.17
N MET A 148 -16.33 5.86 9.95
CA MET A 148 -16.12 4.52 9.41
C MET A 148 -14.65 4.14 9.50
N LYS A 149 -14.36 2.93 10.00
CA LYS A 149 -13.01 2.37 9.92
C LYS A 149 -12.69 2.12 8.45
N ILE A 150 -11.55 2.63 7.98
CA ILE A 150 -11.02 2.24 6.68
C ILE A 150 -10.44 0.83 6.84
N THR A 151 -11.07 -0.14 6.18
CA THR A 151 -10.53 -1.48 5.99
C THR A 151 -9.78 -1.51 4.68
N LEU A 152 -8.50 -1.83 4.73
CA LEU A 152 -7.67 -2.11 3.57
C LEU A 152 -7.98 -3.51 3.03
#